data_AF-A0A101ED03-F1
#
_entry.id   AF-A0A101ED03-F1
#
_cell.length_a   1.000
_cell.length_b   1.000
_cell.length_c   1.000
_cell.angle_alpha   90.00
_cell.angle_beta   90.00
_cell.angle_gamma   90.00
#
_symmetry.space_group_name_H-M   'P 1'
#
loop_
_entity.id
_entity.type
_entity.pdbx_description
1 polymer ?
#
loop_
_entity_poly.entity_id
_entity_poly.type
_entity_poly.pdbx_seq_one_letter_code
_entity_poly.pdbx_strand_id
1 'polypeptide(L)'
;GKAWYDQRKLFAEYPVAILGTSNCVLLPEESYKDRMFTTSIARLPGVKYISGYDYTEVIEKAKTLPDLEDKPGTYKLKTGFSTSVVASLVDKIRELVNAGKIRHFFVVGGCDVPFKRNEYYREFVQKLPKETVVITLACGKFRINDLDLGEIEGIPRLIDVGQCNDTIVAIEIAEALAKAFNVPVTDLPLTLVLTWMEQKAVAILWTLLALGLKNIYVGPIIPAWVNEDILKVLTTEFGIKAISEPERDINEILKV
;
A
#
# COMPACT_ATOMS: atom_id res chain seq x y z
N GLY A 1 -9.65 -12.02 -3.61
CA GLY A 1 -8.98 -11.93 -2.30
C GLY A 1 -8.68 -10.48 -1.95
N LYS A 2 -7.99 -10.26 -0.84
CA LYS A 2 -7.57 -8.97 -0.27
C LYS A 2 -6.11 -9.07 0.19
N ALA A 3 -5.79 -8.56 1.38
CA ALA A 3 -4.47 -8.59 1.98
C ALA A 3 -4.12 -9.98 2.53
N TRP A 4 -2.81 -10.24 2.68
CA TRP A 4 -2.22 -11.53 3.03
C TRP A 4 -2.91 -12.35 4.14
N TYR A 5 -3.51 -11.71 5.15
CA TYR A 5 -4.12 -12.43 6.28
C TYR A 5 -5.46 -13.11 5.92
N ASP A 6 -6.07 -12.79 4.78
CA ASP A 6 -7.28 -13.46 4.29
C ASP A 6 -6.97 -14.82 3.63
N GLN A 7 -5.69 -15.10 3.37
CA GLN A 7 -5.26 -16.20 2.52
C GLN A 7 -5.74 -17.56 3.02
N ARG A 8 -5.81 -17.80 4.34
CA ARG A 8 -6.23 -19.10 4.87
C ARG A 8 -7.66 -19.43 4.46
N LYS A 9 -8.57 -18.48 4.63
CA LYS A 9 -9.97 -18.61 4.23
C LYS A 9 -10.08 -18.70 2.71
N LEU A 10 -9.42 -17.78 2.00
CA LEU A 10 -9.48 -17.71 0.55
C LEU A 10 -8.95 -19.01 -0.10
N PHE A 11 -7.80 -19.49 0.34
CA PHE A 11 -7.18 -20.68 -0.19
C PHE A 11 -7.95 -21.94 0.15
N ALA A 12 -8.61 -22.03 1.32
CA ALA A 12 -9.52 -23.13 1.63
C ALA A 12 -10.79 -23.11 0.76
N GLU A 13 -11.34 -21.91 0.50
CA GLU A 13 -12.59 -21.72 -0.26
C GLU A 13 -12.43 -22.05 -1.75
N TYR A 14 -11.33 -21.62 -2.37
CA TYR A 14 -11.15 -21.76 -3.82
C TYR A 14 -10.22 -22.94 -4.15
N PRO A 15 -10.64 -23.88 -5.00
CA PRO A 15 -9.83 -25.01 -5.42
C PRO A 15 -8.79 -24.58 -6.47
N VAL A 16 -7.77 -23.85 -6.05
CA VAL A 16 -6.69 -23.33 -6.89
C VAL A 16 -5.32 -23.86 -6.46
N ALA A 17 -4.39 -23.99 -7.41
CA ALA A 17 -2.98 -24.17 -7.09
C ALA A 17 -2.39 -22.84 -6.60
N ILE A 18 -1.65 -22.87 -5.49
CA ILE A 18 -1.14 -21.67 -4.82
C ILE A 18 0.38 -21.70 -4.87
N LEU A 19 1.01 -20.62 -5.36
CA LEU A 19 2.47 -20.48 -5.38
C LEU A 19 2.90 -19.30 -4.50
N GLY A 20 3.46 -19.60 -3.34
CA GLY A 20 4.05 -18.61 -2.44
C GLY A 20 5.49 -18.28 -2.82
N THR A 21 5.76 -17.02 -3.18
CA THR A 21 7.10 -16.59 -3.65
C THR A 21 7.92 -15.83 -2.60
N SER A 22 7.24 -15.09 -1.71
CA SER A 22 7.85 -14.33 -0.62
C SER A 22 6.94 -14.33 0.61
N ASN A 23 7.31 -13.59 1.65
CA ASN A 23 6.35 -13.23 2.70
C ASN A 23 5.18 -12.40 2.11
N CYS A 24 3.97 -12.48 2.64
CA CYS A 24 3.55 -13.22 3.84
C CYS A 24 2.76 -14.47 3.46
N VAL A 25 3.42 -15.62 3.46
CA VAL A 25 2.75 -16.93 3.35
C VAL A 25 2.47 -17.47 4.74
N LEU A 26 1.24 -17.92 4.99
CA LEU A 26 0.84 -18.50 6.27
C LEU A 26 0.98 -20.02 6.26
N LEU A 27 1.11 -20.62 7.44
CA LEU A 27 0.99 -22.06 7.58
C LEU A 27 -0.36 -22.51 6.99
N PRO A 28 -0.35 -23.46 6.03
CA PRO A 28 -1.55 -23.84 5.33
C PRO A 28 -2.47 -24.68 6.21
N GLU A 29 -3.75 -24.67 5.89
CA GLU A 29 -4.68 -25.66 6.43
C GLU A 29 -4.55 -26.97 5.66
N GLU A 30 -4.81 -28.09 6.33
CA GLU A 30 -4.75 -29.40 5.70
C GLU A 30 -5.70 -29.52 4.49
N SER A 31 -6.76 -28.69 4.42
CA SER A 31 -7.72 -28.62 3.32
C SER A 31 -7.14 -28.14 1.97
N TYR A 32 -5.99 -27.45 1.97
CA TYR A 32 -5.36 -26.95 0.74
C TYR A 32 -3.84 -27.11 0.69
N LYS A 33 -3.24 -27.67 1.74
CA LYS A 33 -1.78 -27.86 1.85
C LYS A 33 -1.20 -28.66 0.70
N ASP A 34 -1.91 -29.66 0.19
CA ASP A 34 -1.48 -30.53 -0.91
C ASP A 34 -1.41 -29.82 -2.28
N ARG A 35 -2.04 -28.65 -2.38
CA ARG A 35 -2.08 -27.79 -3.58
C ARG A 35 -1.42 -26.43 -3.38
N MET A 36 -0.71 -26.26 -2.27
CA MET A 36 0.18 -25.13 -2.02
C MET A 36 1.62 -25.51 -2.35
N PHE A 37 2.32 -24.57 -2.96
CA PHE A 37 3.73 -24.64 -3.32
C PHE A 37 4.43 -23.39 -2.81
N THR A 38 5.74 -23.51 -2.55
CA THR A 38 6.61 -22.38 -2.25
C THR A 38 7.78 -22.33 -3.22
N THR A 39 8.35 -21.15 -3.45
CA THR A 39 9.54 -20.96 -4.29
C THR A 39 10.36 -19.77 -3.79
N SER A 40 11.53 -19.54 -4.40
CA SER A 40 12.44 -18.45 -4.02
C SER A 40 12.80 -18.51 -2.53
N ILE A 41 12.63 -17.43 -1.79
CA ILE A 41 12.91 -17.32 -0.36
C ILE A 41 11.83 -17.94 0.53
N ALA A 42 10.62 -18.16 0.01
CA ALA A 42 9.52 -18.70 0.79
C ALA A 42 9.71 -20.19 1.04
N ARG A 43 9.50 -20.62 2.30
CA ARG A 43 9.52 -22.01 2.75
C ARG A 43 8.43 -22.18 3.80
N LEU A 44 7.64 -23.25 3.69
CA LEU A 44 6.64 -23.60 4.69
C LEU A 44 6.76 -25.08 5.06
N PRO A 45 6.64 -25.45 6.35
CA PRO A 45 6.65 -26.84 6.77
C PRO A 45 5.57 -27.67 6.07
N GLY A 46 5.97 -28.81 5.50
CA GLY A 46 5.05 -29.74 4.83
C GLY A 46 4.42 -29.20 3.53
N VAL A 47 4.95 -28.10 2.98
CA VAL A 47 4.55 -27.55 1.68
C VAL A 47 5.65 -27.84 0.66
N LYS A 48 5.27 -28.25 -0.55
CA LYS A 48 6.25 -28.56 -1.58
C LYS A 48 7.01 -27.31 -2.01
N TYR A 49 8.33 -27.42 -2.13
CA TYR A 49 9.18 -26.33 -2.63
C TYR A 49 9.60 -26.59 -4.07
N ILE A 50 9.41 -25.57 -4.91
CA ILE A 50 9.88 -25.53 -6.29
C ILE A 50 11.21 -24.80 -6.36
N SER A 51 12.26 -25.54 -6.72
CA SER A 51 13.59 -24.99 -6.97
C SER A 51 13.69 -24.46 -8.41
N GLY A 52 14.33 -23.30 -8.58
CA GLY A 52 14.42 -22.65 -9.88
C GLY A 52 13.05 -22.22 -10.41
N TYR A 53 12.85 -22.38 -11.72
CA TYR A 53 11.68 -21.87 -12.44
C TYR A 53 10.90 -22.97 -13.18
N ASP A 54 11.13 -24.24 -12.83
CA ASP A 54 10.32 -25.35 -13.36
C ASP A 54 9.01 -25.48 -12.57
N TYR A 55 7.95 -24.88 -13.10
CA TYR A 55 6.61 -24.90 -12.50
C TYR A 55 5.71 -26.02 -13.02
N THR A 56 6.28 -27.06 -13.67
CA THR A 56 5.52 -28.19 -14.24
C THR A 56 4.55 -28.78 -13.21
N GLU A 57 5.00 -29.00 -11.98
CA GLU A 57 4.14 -29.58 -10.94
C GLU A 57 2.99 -28.68 -10.50
N VAL A 58 3.20 -27.36 -10.48
CA VAL A 58 2.15 -26.39 -10.14
C VAL A 58 1.08 -26.42 -11.22
N ILE A 59 1.50 -26.51 -12.48
CA ILE A 59 0.61 -26.59 -13.65
C ILE A 59 -0.17 -27.92 -13.64
N GLU A 60 0.49 -29.05 -13.39
CA GLU A 60 -0.19 -30.35 -13.33
C GLU A 60 -1.18 -30.40 -12.17
N LYS A 61 -0.83 -29.87 -10.99
CA LYS A 61 -1.80 -29.74 -9.89
C LYS A 61 -2.98 -28.85 -10.28
N ALA A 62 -2.74 -27.71 -10.93
CA ALA A 62 -3.80 -26.82 -11.40
C ALA A 62 -4.79 -27.53 -12.34
N LYS A 63 -4.29 -28.36 -13.27
CA LYS A 63 -5.13 -29.15 -14.20
C LYS A 63 -6.01 -30.20 -13.53
N THR A 64 -5.65 -30.66 -12.32
CA THR A 64 -6.48 -31.62 -11.55
C THR A 64 -7.61 -30.96 -10.78
N LEU A 65 -7.59 -29.64 -10.65
CA LEU A 65 -8.57 -28.89 -9.88
C LEU A 65 -9.77 -28.51 -10.76
N PRO A 66 -10.98 -28.47 -10.20
CA PRO A 66 -12.17 -28.07 -10.95
C PRO A 66 -12.06 -26.61 -11.41
N ASP A 67 -12.76 -26.31 -12.50
CA ASP A 67 -12.92 -24.94 -12.97
C ASP A 67 -13.58 -24.07 -11.87
N LEU A 68 -13.15 -22.80 -11.81
CA LEU A 68 -13.78 -21.83 -10.93
C LEU A 68 -15.05 -21.29 -11.58
N GLU A 69 -16.12 -21.24 -10.81
CA GLU A 69 -17.32 -20.50 -11.22
C GLU A 69 -16.99 -19.01 -11.36
N ASP A 70 -17.55 -18.38 -12.40
CA ASP A 70 -17.48 -16.94 -12.57
C ASP A 70 -18.17 -16.23 -11.41
N LYS A 71 -17.37 -15.48 -10.63
CA LYS A 71 -17.82 -14.64 -9.52
C LYS A 71 -17.35 -13.21 -9.75
N PRO A 72 -18.07 -12.41 -10.57
CA PRO A 72 -17.69 -11.02 -10.81
C PRO A 72 -17.69 -10.24 -9.49
N GLY A 73 -16.63 -9.46 -9.27
CA GLY A 73 -16.54 -8.58 -8.11
C GLY A 73 -17.57 -7.46 -8.15
N THR A 74 -17.83 -6.84 -6.99
CA THR A 74 -18.77 -5.70 -6.86
C THR A 74 -18.19 -4.36 -7.30
N TYR A 75 -16.89 -4.31 -7.61
CA TYR A 75 -16.17 -3.11 -8.01
C TYR A 75 -15.09 -3.44 -9.04
N LYS A 76 -14.64 -2.42 -9.78
CA LYS A 76 -13.49 -2.49 -10.69
C LYS A 76 -12.32 -1.73 -10.07
N LEU A 77 -11.17 -2.39 -9.97
CA LEU A 77 -9.93 -1.76 -9.52
C LEU A 77 -9.20 -1.14 -10.71
N LYS A 78 -8.87 0.14 -10.63
CA LYS A 78 -7.95 0.79 -11.58
C LYS A 78 -6.55 0.77 -10.96
N THR A 79 -5.61 0.10 -11.62
CA THR A 79 -4.23 -0.07 -11.15
C THR A 79 -3.25 0.26 -12.27
N GLY A 80 -1.94 0.22 -11.99
CA GLY A 80 -0.90 0.37 -13.00
C GLY A 80 -0.45 1.82 -13.26
N PHE A 81 -0.54 2.68 -12.25
CA PHE A 81 -0.02 4.05 -12.34
C PHE A 81 1.51 4.04 -12.15
N SER A 82 2.22 3.57 -13.17
CA SER A 82 3.68 3.62 -13.22
C SER A 82 4.18 5.07 -13.38
N THR A 83 5.49 5.27 -13.22
CA THR A 83 6.16 6.56 -13.43
C THR A 83 5.83 7.16 -14.80
N SER A 84 5.78 6.36 -15.87
CA SER A 84 5.45 6.85 -17.20
C SER A 84 3.99 7.33 -17.33
N VAL A 85 3.05 6.63 -16.67
CA VAL A 85 1.64 7.03 -16.65
C VAL A 85 1.51 8.34 -15.89
N VAL A 86 2.12 8.45 -14.71
CA VAL A 86 2.01 9.67 -13.91
C VAL A 86 2.75 10.83 -14.56
N ALA A 87 3.91 10.60 -15.17
CA ALA A 87 4.63 11.61 -15.96
C ALA A 87 3.74 12.23 -17.05
N SER A 88 2.92 11.42 -17.73
CA SER A 88 1.95 11.90 -18.74
C SER A 88 0.84 12.79 -18.17
N LEU A 89 0.61 12.73 -16.85
CA LEU A 89 -0.40 13.51 -16.13
C LEU A 89 0.18 14.73 -15.42
N VAL A 90 1.51 14.89 -15.33
CA VAL A 90 2.18 15.93 -14.50
C VAL A 90 1.73 17.34 -14.87
N ASP A 91 1.69 17.68 -16.16
CA ASP A 91 1.28 19.03 -16.59
C ASP A 91 -0.16 19.35 -16.17
N LYS A 92 -1.07 18.39 -16.34
CA LYS A 92 -2.46 18.52 -15.92
C LYS A 92 -2.60 18.59 -14.40
N ILE A 93 -1.85 17.77 -13.67
CA ILE A 93 -1.82 17.84 -12.20
C ILE A 93 -1.34 19.23 -11.74
N ARG A 94 -0.27 19.76 -12.37
CA ARG A 94 0.24 21.10 -12.08
C ARG A 94 -0.82 22.17 -12.31
N GLU A 95 -1.52 22.13 -13.44
CA GLU A 95 -2.61 23.06 -13.75
C GLU A 95 -3.71 23.01 -12.69
N LEU A 96 -4.13 21.81 -12.29
CA LEU A 96 -5.20 21.62 -11.30
C LEU A 96 -4.78 22.07 -9.89
N VAL A 97 -3.52 21.89 -9.52
CA VAL A 97 -2.96 22.41 -8.26
C VAL A 97 -2.88 23.93 -8.28
N ASN A 98 -2.36 24.53 -9.36
CA ASN A 98 -2.28 25.99 -9.52
C ASN A 98 -3.67 26.64 -9.54
N ALA A 99 -4.67 25.95 -10.08
CA ALA A 99 -6.07 26.38 -10.06
C ALA A 99 -6.77 26.12 -8.70
N GLY A 100 -6.08 25.54 -7.72
CA GLY A 100 -6.61 25.22 -6.40
C GLY A 100 -7.64 24.09 -6.37
N LYS A 101 -7.77 23.32 -7.46
CA LYS A 101 -8.69 22.18 -7.60
C LYS A 101 -8.14 20.91 -6.96
N ILE A 102 -6.81 20.75 -6.97
CA ILE A 102 -6.11 19.78 -6.12
C ILE A 102 -5.37 20.58 -5.05
N ARG A 103 -5.77 20.39 -3.79
CA ARG A 103 -5.21 21.12 -2.64
C ARG A 103 -4.16 20.33 -1.88
N HIS A 104 -4.26 19.00 -1.88
CA HIS A 104 -3.33 18.15 -1.13
C HIS A 104 -3.25 16.74 -1.70
N PHE A 105 -2.07 16.15 -1.58
CA PHE A 105 -1.79 14.75 -1.89
C PHE A 105 -1.56 13.97 -0.60
N PHE A 106 -2.10 12.76 -0.53
CA PHE A 106 -1.88 11.85 0.58
C PHE A 106 -1.27 10.56 0.06
N VAL A 107 -0.13 10.14 0.60
CA VAL A 107 0.32 8.76 0.45
C VAL A 107 -0.31 7.95 1.58
N VAL A 108 -1.31 7.13 1.25
CA VAL A 108 -1.99 6.25 2.21
C VAL A 108 -1.77 4.80 1.80
N GLY A 109 -0.94 4.08 2.54
CA GLY A 109 -0.55 2.73 2.17
C GLY A 109 0.55 2.16 3.05
N GLY A 110 1.21 1.11 2.58
CA GLY A 110 2.21 0.34 3.33
C GLY A 110 1.76 -1.08 3.60
N CYS A 111 2.18 -1.69 4.72
CA CYS A 111 1.90 -3.10 4.99
C CYS A 111 0.70 -3.27 5.94
N ASP A 112 -0.37 -3.94 5.47
CA ASP A 112 -1.60 -4.13 6.24
C ASP A 112 -1.44 -5.16 7.38
N VAL A 113 -2.20 -4.94 8.45
CA VAL A 113 -2.36 -5.84 9.61
C VAL A 113 -3.83 -6.04 9.94
N PRO A 114 -4.25 -7.23 10.41
CA PRO A 114 -5.65 -7.51 10.76
C PRO A 114 -6.07 -6.90 12.12
N PHE A 115 -5.52 -5.75 12.52
CA PHE A 115 -5.94 -5.05 13.73
C PHE A 115 -7.19 -4.20 13.45
N LYS A 116 -8.11 -4.13 14.42
CA LYS A 116 -9.29 -3.26 14.32
C LYS A 116 -8.90 -1.79 14.10
N ARG A 117 -7.81 -1.35 14.73
CA ARG A 117 -7.28 0.02 14.55
C ARG A 117 -6.89 0.34 13.09
N ASN A 118 -6.67 -0.65 12.22
CA ASN A 118 -6.44 -0.39 10.79
C ASN A 118 -7.71 0.07 10.04
N GLU A 119 -8.89 0.02 10.65
CA GLU A 119 -10.10 0.67 10.11
C GLU A 119 -9.90 2.19 9.95
N TYR A 120 -9.01 2.78 10.75
CA TYR A 120 -8.54 4.16 10.62
C TYR A 120 -8.27 4.56 9.17
N TYR A 121 -7.51 3.76 8.40
CA TYR A 121 -7.07 4.17 7.07
C TYR A 121 -8.23 4.28 6.07
N ARG A 122 -9.24 3.41 6.23
CA ARG A 122 -10.45 3.48 5.41
C ARG A 122 -11.26 4.72 5.76
N GLU A 123 -11.51 4.93 7.05
CA GLU A 123 -12.26 6.08 7.55
C GLU A 123 -11.56 7.40 7.21
N PHE A 124 -10.24 7.46 7.36
CA PHE A 124 -9.40 8.59 6.97
C PHE A 124 -9.63 8.95 5.51
N VAL A 125 -9.46 8.00 4.59
CA VAL A 125 -9.64 8.25 3.15
C VAL A 125 -11.07 8.63 2.79
N GLN A 126 -12.08 8.03 3.42
CA GLN A 126 -13.48 8.38 3.18
C GLN A 126 -13.84 9.80 3.64
N LYS A 127 -13.14 10.31 4.66
CA LYS A 127 -13.36 11.66 5.21
C LYS A 127 -12.52 12.75 4.53
N LEU A 128 -11.59 12.39 3.64
CA LEU A 128 -10.78 13.37 2.92
C LEU A 128 -11.64 14.28 2.02
N PRO A 129 -11.38 15.60 2.00
CA PRO A 129 -12.05 16.53 1.09
C PRO A 129 -11.90 16.12 -0.39
N LYS A 130 -12.87 16.50 -1.23
CA LYS A 130 -12.89 16.08 -2.65
C LYS A 130 -11.73 16.65 -3.46
N GLU A 131 -11.09 17.71 -2.97
CA GLU A 131 -9.95 18.41 -3.57
C GLU A 131 -8.61 17.71 -3.26
N THR A 132 -8.64 16.44 -2.83
CA THR A 132 -7.44 15.67 -2.47
C THR A 132 -7.22 14.48 -3.39
N VAL A 133 -5.96 14.10 -3.58
CA VAL A 133 -5.58 12.88 -4.32
C VAL A 133 -4.86 11.92 -3.37
N VAL A 134 -5.26 10.66 -3.38
CA VAL A 134 -4.68 9.57 -2.60
C VAL A 134 -3.80 8.70 -3.49
N ILE A 135 -2.52 8.61 -3.14
CA ILE A 135 -1.56 7.69 -3.72
C ILE A 135 -1.44 6.49 -2.77
N THR A 136 -1.69 5.27 -3.26
CA THR A 136 -1.62 4.06 -2.46
C THR A 136 -0.64 3.04 -3.03
N LEU A 137 -0.13 2.18 -2.16
CA LEU A 137 0.83 1.13 -2.49
C LEU A 137 0.79 0.01 -1.45
N ALA A 138 1.43 -1.11 -1.81
CA ALA A 138 1.57 -2.30 -0.97
C ALA A 138 0.21 -2.87 -0.50
N CYS A 139 0.22 -3.87 0.40
CA CYS A 139 -1.01 -4.54 0.79
C CYS A 139 -1.95 -3.66 1.65
N GLY A 140 -1.48 -2.55 2.22
CA GLY A 140 -2.30 -1.53 2.87
C GLY A 140 -3.37 -0.95 1.95
N LYS A 141 -3.14 -0.98 0.62
CA LYS A 141 -4.14 -0.57 -0.38
C LYS A 141 -5.47 -1.28 -0.24
N PHE A 142 -5.50 -2.54 0.24
CA PHE A 142 -6.73 -3.33 0.34
C PHE A 142 -7.73 -2.77 1.36
N ARG A 143 -7.35 -1.74 2.13
CA ARG A 143 -8.26 -0.98 2.99
C ARG A 143 -9.10 0.05 2.22
N ILE A 144 -8.61 0.49 1.06
CA ILE A 144 -9.13 1.67 0.36
C ILE A 144 -9.27 1.51 -1.16
N ASN A 145 -8.67 0.49 -1.77
CA ASN A 145 -8.64 0.32 -3.23
C ASN A 145 -10.00 0.00 -3.84
N ASP A 146 -10.94 -0.49 -3.05
CA ASP A 146 -12.34 -0.71 -3.43
C ASP A 146 -13.20 0.56 -3.38
N LEU A 147 -12.69 1.67 -2.83
CA LEU A 147 -13.44 2.93 -2.72
C LEU A 147 -13.52 3.64 -4.07
N ASP A 148 -14.72 4.06 -4.44
CA ASP A 148 -14.93 5.01 -5.53
C ASP A 148 -14.77 6.44 -5.01
N LEU A 149 -13.56 6.99 -5.16
CA LEU A 149 -13.25 8.37 -4.79
C LEU A 149 -13.57 9.38 -5.91
N GLY A 150 -13.95 8.90 -7.09
CA GLY A 150 -14.13 9.73 -8.29
C GLY A 150 -12.83 10.29 -8.87
N GLU A 151 -12.96 11.39 -9.61
CA GLU A 151 -11.86 12.07 -10.29
C GLU A 151 -11.98 13.59 -10.17
N ILE A 152 -10.85 14.28 -10.33
CA ILE A 152 -10.76 15.74 -10.43
C ILE A 152 -10.40 16.06 -11.88
N GLU A 153 -11.41 16.46 -12.64
CA GLU A 153 -11.29 16.81 -14.07
C GLU A 153 -10.55 15.75 -14.90
N GLY A 154 -10.83 14.47 -14.66
CA GLY A 154 -10.19 13.34 -15.36
C GLY A 154 -8.87 12.87 -14.74
N ILE A 155 -8.43 13.41 -13.60
CA ILE A 155 -7.38 12.81 -12.76
C ILE A 155 -8.04 11.94 -11.69
N PRO A 156 -7.82 10.61 -11.67
CA PRO A 156 -8.34 9.74 -10.62
C PRO A 156 -7.89 10.19 -9.23
N ARG A 157 -8.83 10.25 -8.27
CA ARG A 157 -8.50 10.60 -6.88
C ARG A 157 -7.81 9.48 -6.11
N LEU A 158 -7.84 8.25 -6.64
CA LEU A 158 -7.10 7.12 -6.10
C LEU A 158 -6.11 6.59 -7.13
N ILE A 159 -4.83 6.68 -6.82
CA ILE A 159 -3.71 6.30 -7.68
C ILE A 159 -2.98 5.14 -7.02
N ASP A 160 -3.14 3.93 -7.54
CA ASP A 160 -2.41 2.76 -7.07
C ASP A 160 -1.10 2.56 -7.87
N VAL A 161 0.04 2.78 -7.20
CA VAL A 161 1.37 2.70 -7.80
C VAL A 161 2.01 1.32 -7.70
N GLY A 162 1.39 0.36 -7.01
CA GLY A 162 1.84 -1.04 -6.99
C GLY A 162 2.22 -1.61 -5.62
N GLN A 163 3.29 -2.39 -5.58
CA GLN A 163 3.81 -3.12 -4.42
C GLN A 163 4.54 -2.19 -3.43
N CYS A 164 5.08 -2.75 -2.34
CA CYS A 164 5.86 -1.98 -1.37
C CYS A 164 7.15 -1.41 -1.95
N ASN A 165 7.81 -2.15 -2.83
CA ASN A 165 9.00 -1.67 -3.54
C ASN A 165 8.69 -0.52 -4.52
N ASP A 166 7.45 -0.37 -4.97
CA ASP A 166 7.02 0.74 -5.81
C ASP A 166 6.89 2.06 -5.03
N THR A 167 7.35 2.11 -3.77
CA THR A 167 7.70 3.39 -3.13
C THR A 167 8.70 4.20 -3.96
N ILE A 168 9.57 3.56 -4.75
CA ILE A 168 10.44 4.27 -5.69
C ILE A 168 9.62 5.07 -6.71
N VAL A 169 8.55 4.48 -7.25
CA VAL A 169 7.62 5.16 -8.17
C VAL A 169 6.92 6.31 -7.48
N ALA A 170 6.47 6.13 -6.23
CA ALA A 170 5.86 7.21 -5.45
C ALA A 170 6.83 8.39 -5.21
N ILE A 171 8.12 8.10 -4.97
CA ILE A 171 9.17 9.11 -4.82
C ILE A 171 9.42 9.83 -6.15
N GLU A 172 9.56 9.10 -7.26
CA GLU A 172 9.73 9.69 -8.60
C GLU A 172 8.55 10.60 -8.98
N ILE A 173 7.33 10.23 -8.59
CA ILE A 173 6.13 11.08 -8.75
C ILE A 173 6.26 12.35 -7.93
N ALA A 174 6.67 12.25 -6.66
CA ALA A 174 6.88 13.42 -5.81
C ALA A 174 7.99 14.31 -6.37
N GLU A 175 9.11 13.77 -6.85
CA GLU A 175 10.18 14.52 -7.50
C GLU A 175 9.72 15.22 -8.79
N ALA A 176 8.91 14.54 -9.60
CA ALA A 176 8.33 15.12 -10.82
C ALA A 176 7.39 16.29 -10.49
N LEU A 177 6.54 16.14 -9.47
CA LEU A 177 5.68 17.22 -8.98
C LEU A 177 6.52 18.38 -8.43
N ALA A 178 7.51 18.11 -7.58
CA ALA A 178 8.41 19.10 -7.00
C ALA A 178 9.11 19.93 -8.09
N LYS A 179 9.64 19.26 -9.12
CA LYS A 179 10.22 19.90 -10.30
C LYS A 179 9.21 20.75 -11.06
N ALA A 180 7.97 20.26 -11.23
CA ALA A 180 6.91 20.97 -11.93
C ALA A 180 6.46 22.25 -11.20
N PHE A 181 6.51 22.26 -9.86
CA PHE A 181 6.21 23.43 -9.02
C PHE A 181 7.45 24.28 -8.69
N ASN A 182 8.65 23.85 -9.08
CA ASN A 182 9.91 24.50 -8.75
C ASN A 182 10.12 24.70 -7.23
N VAL A 183 9.81 23.66 -6.46
CA VAL A 183 9.98 23.60 -5.00
C VAL A 183 10.71 22.31 -4.62
N PRO A 184 11.35 22.21 -3.45
CA PRO A 184 11.85 20.92 -2.98
C PRO A 184 10.67 19.98 -2.65
N VAL A 185 10.92 18.66 -2.67
CA VAL A 185 9.90 17.64 -2.34
C VAL A 185 9.27 17.86 -0.96
N THR A 186 10.04 18.40 -0.01
CA THR A 186 9.58 18.72 1.36
C THR A 186 8.51 19.81 1.43
N ASP A 187 8.38 20.62 0.37
CA ASP A 187 7.48 21.77 0.32
C ASP A 187 6.23 21.47 -0.53
N LEU A 188 6.13 20.25 -1.08
CA LEU A 188 4.91 19.81 -1.74
C LEU A 188 3.75 19.73 -0.73
N PRO A 189 2.51 20.00 -1.16
CA PRO A 189 1.32 19.73 -0.37
C PRO A 189 1.06 18.21 -0.33
N LEU A 190 1.98 17.46 0.28
CA LEU A 190 2.03 16.01 0.35
C LEU A 190 2.18 15.56 1.79
N THR A 191 1.37 14.60 2.21
CA THR A 191 1.49 13.98 3.54
C THR A 191 1.47 12.47 3.45
N LEU A 192 2.36 11.83 4.22
CA LEU A 192 2.49 10.38 4.26
C LEU A 192 1.76 9.86 5.50
N VAL A 193 0.80 8.96 5.29
CA VAL A 193 -0.01 8.30 6.31
C VAL A 193 0.14 6.79 6.12
N LEU A 194 1.14 6.23 6.78
CA LEU A 194 1.65 4.90 6.50
C LEU A 194 1.17 3.87 7.52
N THR A 195 0.79 2.70 7.02
CA THR A 195 0.59 1.49 7.79
C THR A 195 1.81 0.58 7.66
N TRP A 196 2.22 -0.07 8.74
CA TRP A 196 3.38 -0.95 8.73
C TRP A 196 3.10 -2.28 9.45
N MET A 197 3.92 -3.28 9.13
CA MET A 197 3.82 -4.62 9.69
C MET A 197 5.19 -5.28 9.81
N GLU A 198 5.87 -5.46 8.68
CA GLU A 198 7.13 -6.21 8.59
C GLU A 198 8.29 -5.34 8.14
N GLN A 199 9.45 -5.95 7.93
CA GLN A 199 10.74 -5.29 7.84
C GLN A 199 10.92 -4.49 6.55
N LYS A 200 10.24 -4.84 5.44
CA LYS A 200 10.28 -4.01 4.22
C LYS A 200 9.67 -2.63 4.49
N ALA A 201 8.57 -2.55 5.23
CA ALA A 201 7.99 -1.26 5.62
C ALA A 201 8.94 -0.41 6.49
N VAL A 202 9.73 -1.05 7.36
CA VAL A 202 10.76 -0.37 8.17
C VAL A 202 11.89 0.17 7.30
N ALA A 203 12.40 -0.62 6.36
CA ALA A 203 13.43 -0.16 5.41
C ALA A 203 12.94 1.02 4.54
N ILE A 204 11.67 0.98 4.13
CA ILE A 204 11.03 2.08 3.41
C ILE A 204 10.98 3.33 4.29
N LEU A 205 10.55 3.22 5.55
CA LEU A 205 10.54 4.36 6.47
C LEU A 205 11.93 5.01 6.58
N TRP A 206 12.97 4.21 6.78
CA TRP A 206 14.35 4.72 6.83
C TRP A 206 14.79 5.42 5.55
N THR A 207 14.39 4.90 4.39
CA THR A 207 14.66 5.52 3.09
C THR A 207 13.99 6.90 2.99
N LEU A 208 12.72 6.99 3.38
CA LEU A 208 11.97 8.26 3.37
C LEU A 208 12.62 9.30 4.31
N LEU A 209 13.04 8.87 5.50
CA LEU A 209 13.74 9.74 6.45
C LEU A 209 15.11 10.19 5.92
N ALA A 210 15.86 9.30 5.27
CA ALA A 210 17.15 9.62 4.66
C ALA A 210 17.04 10.60 3.48
N LEU A 211 15.91 10.55 2.74
CA LEU A 211 15.58 11.52 1.70
C LEU A 211 15.07 12.86 2.26
N GLY A 212 15.01 13.02 3.59
CA GLY A 212 14.63 14.26 4.25
C GLY A 212 13.12 14.47 4.36
N LEU A 213 12.29 13.45 4.08
CA LEU A 213 10.85 13.54 4.33
C LEU A 213 10.59 13.56 5.83
N LYS A 214 9.70 14.46 6.25
CA LYS A 214 9.33 14.69 7.66
C LYS A 214 7.82 14.63 7.83
N ASN A 215 7.35 14.68 9.08
CA ASN A 215 5.93 14.77 9.43
C ASN A 215 5.10 13.56 8.96
N ILE A 216 5.71 12.36 8.97
CA ILE A 216 5.08 11.12 8.54
C ILE A 216 4.20 10.57 9.67
N TYR A 217 2.94 10.27 9.35
CA TYR A 217 2.02 9.58 10.25
C TYR A 217 2.22 8.06 10.11
N VAL A 218 2.43 7.37 11.23
CA VAL A 218 2.74 5.94 11.29
C VAL A 218 1.76 5.22 12.21
N GLY A 219 1.28 4.06 11.77
CA GLY A 219 0.35 3.24 12.54
C GLY A 219 0.28 1.78 12.08
N PRO A 220 -0.55 0.95 12.73
CA PRO A 220 -1.49 1.34 13.79
C PRO A 220 -0.86 1.49 15.18
N ILE A 221 0.37 1.01 15.36
CA ILE A 221 1.12 1.09 16.62
C ILE A 221 2.55 1.52 16.31
N ILE A 222 3.24 2.09 17.30
CA ILE A 222 4.68 2.29 17.21
C ILE A 222 5.36 0.92 17.32
N PRO A 223 6.43 0.65 16.52
CA PRO A 223 7.14 -0.62 16.63
C PRO A 223 7.67 -0.89 18.04
N ALA A 224 7.48 -2.13 18.52
CA ALA A 224 7.88 -2.52 19.88
C ALA A 224 9.39 -2.41 20.15
N TRP A 225 10.21 -2.35 19.09
CA TRP A 225 11.66 -2.14 19.19
C TRP A 225 12.05 -0.65 19.31
N VAL A 226 11.11 0.28 19.15
CA VAL A 226 11.33 1.71 19.38
C VAL A 226 11.16 1.99 20.88
N ASN A 227 12.28 2.27 21.56
CA ASN A 227 12.27 2.75 22.94
C ASN A 227 12.03 4.28 22.99
N GLU A 228 11.99 4.84 24.21
CA GLU A 228 11.73 6.27 24.43
C GLU A 228 12.78 7.17 23.76
N ASP A 229 14.06 6.81 23.81
CA ASP A 229 15.13 7.59 23.20
C ASP A 229 15.01 7.63 21.67
N ILE A 230 14.74 6.49 21.04
CA ILE A 230 14.52 6.40 19.59
C ILE A 230 13.25 7.17 19.23
N LEU A 231 12.16 7.01 19.98
CA LEU A 231 10.91 7.72 19.72
C LEU A 231 11.12 9.24 19.81
N LYS A 232 11.90 9.70 20.79
CA LYS A 232 12.27 11.11 20.93
C LYS A 232 12.99 11.61 19.69
N VAL A 233 14.01 10.91 19.19
CA VAL A 233 14.71 11.31 17.97
C VAL A 233 13.78 11.30 16.75
N LEU A 234 12.96 10.25 16.59
CA LEU A 234 11.99 10.14 15.50
C LEU A 234 10.98 11.30 15.51
N THR A 235 10.55 11.72 16.69
CA THR A 235 9.57 12.81 16.85
C THR A 235 10.23 14.19 16.73
N THR A 236 11.37 14.45 17.36
CA THR A 236 12.00 15.79 17.37
C THR A 236 12.70 16.12 16.06
N GLU A 237 13.45 15.18 15.48
CA GLU A 237 14.28 15.45 14.30
C GLU A 237 13.50 15.29 12.99
N PHE A 238 12.60 14.29 12.96
CA PHE A 238 11.88 13.89 11.75
C PHE A 238 10.38 14.18 11.81
N GLY A 239 9.83 14.54 12.96
CA GLY A 239 8.40 14.82 13.10
C GLY A 239 7.53 13.59 12.91
N ILE A 240 8.02 12.37 13.20
CA ILE A 240 7.17 11.17 13.14
C ILE A 240 5.99 11.33 14.11
N LYS A 241 4.79 11.00 13.63
CA LYS A 241 3.55 11.07 14.41
C LYS A 241 2.89 9.70 14.45
N ALA A 242 2.44 9.28 15.62
CA ALA A 242 1.53 8.15 15.70
C ALA A 242 0.15 8.59 15.18
N ILE A 243 -0.54 7.74 14.40
CA ILE A 243 -1.93 8.01 14.02
C ILE A 243 -2.83 8.14 15.25
N SER A 244 -3.82 9.02 15.18
CA SER A 244 -4.83 9.21 16.23
C SER A 244 -6.23 8.85 15.72
N GLU A 245 -7.17 9.79 15.77
CA GLU A 245 -8.50 9.68 15.17
C GLU A 245 -8.49 10.31 13.77
N PRO A 246 -9.16 9.71 12.77
CA PRO A 246 -9.11 10.17 11.39
C PRO A 246 -9.42 11.66 11.22
N GLU A 247 -10.50 12.16 11.82
CA GLU A 247 -10.90 13.58 11.72
C GLU A 247 -9.87 14.53 12.32
N ARG A 248 -9.28 14.14 13.46
CA ARG A 248 -8.27 14.95 14.13
C ARG A 248 -7.02 15.06 13.27
N ASP A 249 -6.54 13.94 12.73
CA ASP A 249 -5.36 13.93 11.89
C ASP A 249 -5.60 14.70 10.59
N ILE A 250 -6.77 14.56 9.95
CA ILE A 250 -7.14 15.33 8.76
C ILE A 250 -7.09 16.84 9.05
N ASN A 251 -7.71 17.28 10.15
CA ASN A 251 -7.73 18.70 10.52
C ASN A 251 -6.32 19.23 10.83
N GLU A 252 -5.48 18.42 11.49
CA GLU A 252 -4.09 18.81 11.78
C GLU A 252 -3.23 18.90 10.51
N ILE A 253 -3.44 17.98 9.55
CA ILE A 253 -2.69 17.95 8.28
C ILE A 253 -3.12 19.10 7.38
N LEU A 254 -4.42 19.31 7.22
CA LEU A 254 -4.96 20.28 6.27
C LEU A 254 -5.04 21.70 6.83
N LYS A 255 -4.80 21.90 8.13
CA LYS A 255 -4.86 23.19 8.87
C LYS A 255 -5.84 24.17 8.22
N VAL A 256 -7.13 23.86 8.39
CA VAL A 256 -8.24 24.82 8.17
C VAL A 256 -8.08 26.00 9.11
#